data_AF-A0A950AWV1-F1
#
_entry.id   AF-A0A950AWV1-F1
#
_cell.length_a   1.000
_cell.length_b   1.000
_cell.length_c   1.000
_cell.angle_alpha   90.00
_cell.angle_beta   90.00
_cell.angle_gamma   90.00
#
_symmetry.space_group_name_H-M   'P 1'
#
loop_
_entity.id
_entity.type
_entity.pdbx_description
1 polymer ?
#
loop_
_entity_poly.entity_id
_entity_poly.type
_entity_poly.pdbx_seq_one_letter_code
_entity_poly.pdbx_strand_id
1 'polypeptide(L)' 'MPPGWQPLGGVFACIRQMESSDNYSEPGGGAYQFLDSTWHNLGQPGTASDAPPWVQDAMAVQLQQQSGWGQWTTAPLCGR' A
#
# COMPACT_ATOMS: atom_id res chain seq x y z
N MET A 1 -16.34 4.00 -0.48
CA MET A 1 -15.34 4.30 -1.54
C MET A 1 -15.69 5.63 -2.16
N PRO A 2 -14.72 6.52 -2.42
CA PRO A 2 -15.01 7.78 -3.10
C PRO A 2 -15.48 7.49 -4.55
N PRO A 3 -16.38 8.32 -5.12
CA PRO A 3 -16.85 8.14 -6.49
C PRO A 3 -15.67 8.21 -7.47
N GLY A 4 -15.51 7.19 -8.32
CA GLY A 4 -14.45 7.15 -9.34
C GLY A 4 -13.08 6.68 -8.86
N TRP A 5 -12.97 6.05 -7.68
CA TRP A 5 -11.71 5.40 -7.29
C TRP A 5 -11.36 4.26 -8.25
N GLN A 6 -10.09 4.22 -8.64
CA GLN A 6 -9.47 3.13 -9.39
C GLN A 6 -8.19 2.71 -8.66
N PRO A 7 -7.85 1.41 -8.64
CA PRO A 7 -6.60 0.95 -8.05
C PRO A 7 -5.40 1.64 -8.69
N LEU A 8 -4.37 1.93 -7.89
CA LEU A 8 -3.15 2.55 -8.39
C LEU A 8 -2.46 1.68 -9.44
N GLY A 9 -2.10 2.29 -10.56
CA GLY A 9 -1.35 1.67 -11.67
C GLY A 9 0.17 1.76 -11.51
N GLY A 10 0.89 1.32 -12.55
CA GLY A 10 2.34 1.46 -12.65
C GLY A 10 3.11 0.72 -11.54
N VAL A 11 4.09 1.40 -10.94
CA VAL A 11 4.93 0.83 -9.87
C VAL A 11 4.09 0.34 -8.69
N PHE A 12 3.04 1.07 -8.30
CA PHE A 12 2.17 0.65 -7.21
C PHE A 12 1.40 -0.64 -7.53
N ALA A 13 0.93 -0.82 -8.77
CA ALA A 13 0.31 -2.09 -9.19
C ALA A 13 1.31 -3.25 -9.14
N CYS A 14 2.54 -3.02 -9.62
CA CYS A 14 3.60 -4.03 -9.56
C CYS A 14 3.95 -4.41 -8.11
N ILE A 15 4.07 -3.43 -7.21
CA ILE A 15 4.31 -3.68 -5.79
C ILE A 15 3.16 -4.51 -5.20
N ARG A 16 1.89 -4.10 -5.39
CA ARG A 16 0.73 -4.89 -4.90
C ARG A 16 0.75 -6.32 -5.41
N GLN A 17 1.07 -6.51 -6.69
CA GLN A 17 1.14 -7.83 -7.29
C GLN A 17 2.24 -8.69 -6.66
N MET A 18 3.39 -8.12 -6.30
CA MET A 18 4.50 -8.88 -5.71
C MET A 18 4.35 -9.08 -4.20
N GLU A 19 3.84 -8.08 -3.49
CA GLU A 19 3.68 -8.11 -2.03
C GLU A 19 2.51 -9.00 -1.59
N SER A 20 1.40 -9.01 -2.35
CA SER A 20 0.20 -9.74 -1.95
C SER A 20 -0.59 -10.38 -3.08
N SER A 21 -0.05 -10.45 -4.30
CA SER A 21 -0.82 -10.86 -5.48
C SER A 21 -2.07 -10.00 -5.73
N ASP A 22 -1.95 -8.68 -5.48
CA ASP A 22 -3.04 -7.70 -5.62
C ASP A 22 -4.18 -7.85 -4.60
N ASN A 23 -3.94 -8.61 -3.53
CA ASN A 23 -4.92 -8.87 -2.48
C ASN A 23 -4.91 -7.76 -1.41
N TYR A 24 -5.95 -6.93 -1.38
CA TYR A 24 -6.15 -5.91 -0.35
C TYR A 24 -6.52 -6.46 1.02
N SER A 25 -7.01 -7.70 1.08
CA SER A 25 -7.38 -8.37 2.32
C SER A 25 -6.30 -9.33 2.81
N GLU A 26 -5.08 -9.24 2.27
CA GLU A 26 -3.97 -10.04 2.73
C GLU A 26 -3.73 -9.78 4.23
N PRO A 27 -3.79 -10.79 5.10
CA PRO A 27 -3.81 -10.60 6.54
C PRO A 27 -2.67 -9.70 7.05
N GLY A 28 -3.03 -8.71 7.86
CA GLY A 28 -2.09 -7.71 8.38
C GLY A 28 -1.86 -6.58 7.37
N GLY A 29 -0.74 -6.63 6.66
CA GLY A 29 -0.26 -5.49 5.88
C GLY A 29 -1.05 -5.14 4.60
N GLY A 30 -2.09 -5.88 4.25
CA GLY A 30 -2.92 -5.61 3.08
C GLY A 30 -2.14 -5.68 1.76
N ALA A 31 -2.60 -4.94 0.75
CA ALA A 31 -2.05 -5.04 -0.60
C ALA A 31 -0.58 -4.62 -0.72
N TYR A 32 -0.13 -3.73 0.16
CA TYR A 32 1.22 -3.17 0.13
C TYR A 32 2.11 -3.71 1.25
N GLN A 33 1.64 -4.72 1.99
CA GLN A 33 2.32 -5.32 3.13
C GLN A 33 2.85 -4.26 4.12
N PHE A 34 2.00 -3.27 4.46
CA PHE A 34 2.35 -2.26 5.45
C PHE A 34 2.69 -2.90 6.79
N LEU A 35 3.78 -2.45 7.41
CA LEU A 35 4.00 -2.69 8.83
C LEU A 35 2.97 -1.90 9.64
N ASP A 36 2.41 -2.49 10.70
CA ASP A 36 1.47 -1.81 11.60
C ASP A 36 2.06 -0.52 12.17
N SER A 37 3.36 -0.49 12.48
CA SER A 37 4.02 0.73 12.96
C SER A 37 4.00 1.86 11.92
N THR A 38 4.28 1.54 10.66
CA THR A 38 4.20 2.49 9.54
C THR A 38 2.76 2.95 9.30
N TRP A 39 1.80 2.02 9.34
CA TRP A 39 0.38 2.31 9.18
C TRP A 39 -0.13 3.29 10.25
N HIS A 40 0.21 3.04 11.52
CA HIS A 40 -0.12 3.94 12.63
C HIS A 40 0.61 5.29 12.53
N ASN A 41 1.87 5.31 12.08
CA ASN A 41 2.61 6.56 11.86
C ASN A 41 2.00 7.43 10.75
N LEU A 42 1.31 6.83 9.79
CA LEU A 42 0.53 7.53 8.77
C LEU A 42 -0.83 8.03 9.29
N GLY A 43 -1.14 7.77 10.57
CA GLY A 43 -2.35 8.22 11.25
C GLY A 43 -3.55 7.30 11.08
N GLN A 44 -3.37 6.08 10.55
CA GLN A 44 -4.45 5.12 10.38
C GLN A 44 -4.58 4.21 11.60
N PRO A 45 -5.81 3.90 12.06
CA PRO A 45 -6.03 2.93 13.10
C PRO A 45 -5.99 1.48 12.56
N GLY A 46 -5.85 0.51 13.47
CA GLY A 46 -5.95 -0.90 13.14
C GLY A 46 -4.81 -1.40 12.26
N THR A 47 -5.09 -2.39 11.42
CA THR A 47 -4.12 -2.89 10.42
C THR A 47 -4.60 -2.59 9.01
N ALA A 48 -3.68 -2.57 8.04
CA ALA A 48 -3.99 -2.18 6.68
C ALA A 48 -5.01 -3.11 6.01
N SER A 49 -5.00 -4.41 6.31
CA SER A 49 -5.94 -5.40 5.76
C SER A 49 -7.40 -5.15 6.13
N ASP A 50 -7.64 -4.45 7.25
CA ASP A 50 -8.99 -4.08 7.69
C ASP A 50 -9.47 -2.79 7.03
N ALA A 51 -8.55 -2.03 6.44
CA ALA A 51 -8.85 -0.77 5.78
C ALA A 51 -9.37 -1.01 4.36
N PRO A 52 -10.31 -0.17 3.89
CA PRO A 52 -10.77 -0.23 2.51
C PRO A 52 -9.61 -0.08 1.50
N PRO A 53 -9.69 -0.72 0.32
CA PRO A 53 -8.63 -0.67 -0.69
C PRO A 53 -8.14 0.74 -1.05
N TRP A 54 -9.08 1.69 -1.18
CA TRP A 54 -8.76 3.08 -1.48
C TRP A 54 -7.99 3.82 -0.37
N VAL A 55 -8.14 3.39 0.88
CA VAL A 55 -7.35 3.93 2.00
C VAL A 55 -5.92 3.40 1.91
N GLN A 56 -5.76 2.11 1.64
CA GLN A 56 -4.42 1.51 1.47
C GLN A 56 -3.66 2.17 0.32
N ASP A 57 -4.32 2.39 -0.82
CA ASP A 57 -3.75 3.13 -1.96
C ASP A 57 -3.35 4.56 -1.57
N ALA A 58 -4.23 5.29 -0.88
CA ALA A 58 -3.93 6.65 -0.43
C ALA A 58 -2.70 6.67 0.51
N MET A 59 -2.60 5.70 1.42
CA MET A 59 -1.46 5.57 2.33
C MET A 59 -0.18 5.14 1.61
N ALA A 60 -0.27 4.34 0.55
CA ALA A 60 0.89 3.98 -0.26
C ALA A 60 1.47 5.21 -0.96
N VAL A 61 0.60 6.06 -1.51
CA VAL A 61 1.01 7.34 -2.09
C VAL A 61 1.61 8.26 -1.04
N GLN A 62 0.96 8.39 0.13
CA GLN A 62 1.46 9.24 1.21
C GLN A 62 2.84 8.76 1.71
N LEU A 63 3.02 7.47 1.96
CA LEU A 63 4.29 6.89 2.39
C LEU A 63 5.38 7.10 1.34
N GLN A 64 5.04 6.90 0.07
CA GLN A 64 5.97 7.14 -1.04
C GLN A 64 6.40 8.62 -1.13
N GLN A 65 5.49 9.55 -0.88
CA GLN A 65 5.80 10.99 -0.86
C GLN A 65 6.66 11.39 0.34
N GLN A 66 6.46 10.75 1.50
CA GLN A 66 7.20 11.06 2.73
C GLN A 66 8.60 10.42 2.78
N SER A 67 8.70 9.16 2.37
CA SER A 67 9.88 8.31 2.62
C SER A 67 10.48 7.72 1.34
N GLY A 68 9.91 8.02 0.17
CA GLY A 68 10.32 7.42 -1.09
C GLY A 68 9.94 5.93 -1.19
N TRP A 69 10.63 5.21 -2.08
CA TRP A 69 10.34 3.80 -2.38
C TRP A 69 11.02 2.79 -1.44
N GLY A 70 11.95 3.25 -0.59
CA GLY A 70 12.79 2.38 0.24
C GLY A 70 12.04 1.56 1.30
N GLN A 71 10.73 1.78 1.47
CA GLN A 71 9.87 0.99 2.34
C GLN A 71 9.47 -0.36 1.72
N TRP A 72 9.56 -0.48 0.39
CA TRP A 72 9.23 -1.70 -0.34
C TRP A 72 10.49 -2.28 -0.99
N THR A 73 10.93 -3.45 -0.53
CA THR A 73 12.07 -4.17 -1.13
C THR A 73 11.76 -4.65 -2.56
N THR A 74 10.48 -4.69 -2.92
CA THR A 74 9.95 -4.98 -4.25
C THR A 74 10.05 -3.81 -5.22
N ALA A 75 10.24 -2.57 -4.75
CA ALA A 75 10.24 -1.40 -5.63
C ALA A 75 11.35 -1.39 -6.71
N PRO A 76 12.59 -1.85 -6.45
CA PRO A 76 13.62 -2.01 -7.49
C PRO A 76 13.23 -2.99 -8.60
N LEU A 77 12.50 -4.05 -8.27
CA LEU A 77 11.98 -4.99 -9.25
C LEU A 77 10.85 -4.37 -10.09
N CYS A 78 10.19 -3.33 -9.57
CA CYS A 78 9.18 -2.54 -10.25
C CYS A 78 9.72 -1.26 -10.92
N GLY A 79 11.05 -1.10 -11.02
CA GLY A 79 11.69 -0.01 -11.75
C GLY A 79 11.88 1.30 -10.97
N ARG A 80 12.12 1.22 -9.65
CA ARG A 80 12.45 2.38 -8.77
C ARG A 80 13.78 2.22 -8.07
#